data_AF-A0A2H1W085-F1
#
_entry.id   AF-A0A2H1W085-F1
#
_cell.length_a   1.000
_cell.length_b   1.000
_cell.length_c   1.000
_cell.angle_alpha   90.00
_cell.angle_beta   90.00
_cell.angle_gamma   90.00
#
_symmetry.space_group_name_H-M   'P 1'
#
loop_
_entity.id
_entity.type
_entity.pdbx_description
1 polymer ?
#
loop_
_entity_poly.entity_id
_entity_poly.type
_entity_poly.pdbx_seq_one_letter_code
_entity_poly.pdbx_strand_id
1 'polypeptide(L)'
;MSQQQSRKRGANNTQEEKSFLLDLVTHFKDIIECKRTGGKFIQKKREAWKAISIKYNSSCTSGPRDADQLKTLYDNMKQKSRKDVGESN
;
A
#
# COMPACT_ATOMS: atom_id res chain seq x y z
N MET A 1 0.62 8.10 33.33
CA MET A 1 0.97 8.81 32.09
C MET A 1 1.44 7.79 31.08
N SER A 2 0.75 7.72 29.95
CA SER A 2 0.83 6.71 28.90
C SER A 2 2.24 6.62 28.31
N GLN A 3 2.86 5.45 28.41
CA GLN A 3 4.01 5.11 27.57
C GLN A 3 3.69 3.79 26.87
N GLN A 4 2.91 3.88 25.79
CA GLN A 4 2.80 2.77 24.86
C GLN A 4 4.09 2.75 24.04
N GLN A 5 4.98 1.89 24.49
CA GLN A 5 6.33 1.67 24.01
C GLN A 5 6.33 1.45 22.49
N SER A 6 6.97 2.38 21.78
CA SER A 6 7.14 2.43 20.34
C SER A 6 7.54 1.06 19.79
N ARG A 7 6.62 0.40 19.07
CA ARG A 7 6.92 -0.81 18.31
C ARG A 7 8.01 -0.44 17.29
N LYS A 8 9.27 -0.78 17.58
CA LYS A 8 10.40 -0.80 16.64
C LYS A 8 10.01 -1.68 15.45
N ARG A 9 9.35 -1.09 14.46
CA ARG A 9 8.95 -1.77 13.22
C ARG A 9 10.20 -1.85 12.36
N GLY A 10 10.63 -3.08 12.10
CA GLY A 10 11.83 -3.42 11.33
C GLY A 10 12.04 -2.56 10.09
N ALA A 11 13.32 -2.31 9.82
CA ALA A 11 13.89 -1.26 9.00
C ALA A 11 13.55 -1.21 7.50
N ASN A 12 12.48 -1.82 7.00
CA ASN A 12 12.36 -2.05 5.54
C ASN A 12 11.15 -1.37 4.86
N ASN A 13 10.50 -0.39 5.48
CA ASN A 13 9.55 0.50 4.82
C ASN A 13 9.30 1.71 5.72
N THR A 14 9.89 2.85 5.39
CA THR A 14 9.67 4.09 6.15
C THR A 14 8.18 4.44 6.15
N GLN A 15 7.73 5.13 7.21
CA GLN A 15 6.33 5.57 7.30
C GLN A 15 5.95 6.42 6.08
N GLU A 16 6.91 7.20 5.57
CA GLU A 16 6.79 8.00 4.35
C GLU A 16 6.53 7.15 3.12
N GLU A 17 7.30 6.08 2.91
CA GLU A 17 7.07 5.13 1.82
C GLU A 17 5.67 4.51 1.87
N LYS A 18 5.15 4.21 3.06
CA LYS A 18 3.79 3.68 3.24
C LYS A 18 2.73 4.72 2.92
N SER A 19 2.89 5.94 3.41
CA SER A 19 1.99 7.06 3.10
C SER A 19 1.98 7.39 1.61
N PHE A 20 3.15 7.36 0.97
CA PHE A 20 3.29 7.57 -0.46
C PHE A 20 2.59 6.48 -1.26
N LEU A 21 2.77 5.20 -0.87
CA LEU A 21 2.04 4.10 -1.49
C LEU A 21 0.52 4.26 -1.32
N LEU A 22 0.05 4.67 -0.15
CA LEU A 22 -1.37 4.94 0.12
C LEU A 22 -1.92 6.07 -0.77
N ASP A 23 -1.18 7.16 -0.94
CA ASP A 23 -1.54 8.26 -1.83
C ASP A 23 -1.68 7.79 -3.28
N LEU A 24 -0.68 7.04 -3.77
CA LEU A 24 -0.70 6.46 -5.10
C LEU A 24 -1.90 5.52 -5.29
N VAL A 25 -2.14 4.60 -4.35
CA VAL A 25 -3.29 3.68 -4.42
C VAL A 25 -4.62 4.44 -4.35
N THR A 26 -4.69 5.54 -3.58
CA THR A 26 -5.86 6.40 -3.50
C THR A 26 -6.11 7.12 -4.82
N HIS A 27 -5.06 7.56 -5.50
CA HIS A 27 -5.16 8.16 -6.83
C HIS A 27 -5.71 7.17 -7.86
N PHE A 28 -5.32 5.90 -7.77
CA PHE A 28 -5.82 4.83 -8.64
C PHE A 28 -7.02 4.05 -8.06
N LYS A 29 -7.61 4.53 -6.95
CA LYS A 29 -8.68 3.83 -6.21
C LYS A 29 -9.86 3.49 -7.10
N ASP A 30 -10.26 4.39 -7.99
CA ASP A 30 -11.37 4.17 -8.93
C ASP A 30 -11.18 2.90 -9.77
N ILE A 31 -9.93 2.63 -10.16
CA ILE A 31 -9.55 1.45 -10.94
C ILE A 31 -9.39 0.22 -10.03
N ILE A 32 -8.71 0.38 -8.89
CA ILE A 32 -8.37 -0.70 -7.96
C ILE A 32 -9.62 -1.26 -7.27
N GLU A 33 -10.47 -0.38 -6.72
CA GLU A 33 -11.72 -0.71 -6.04
C GLU A 33 -12.91 -0.91 -7.00
N CYS A 34 -12.68 -0.79 -8.31
CA CYS A 34 -13.70 -1.10 -9.31
C CYS A 34 -14.21 -2.55 -9.13
N LYS A 35 -15.49 -2.75 -8.83
CA LYS A 35 -16.12 -4.07 -8.73
C LYS A 35 -16.37 -4.75 -10.08
N ARG A 36 -16.00 -4.10 -11.20
CA ARG A 36 -16.19 -4.66 -12.54
C ARG A 36 -15.16 -5.75 -12.83
N THR A 37 -15.66 -6.93 -13.11
CA THR A 37 -14.86 -8.11 -13.45
C THR A 37 -14.97 -8.35 -14.96
N GLY A 38 -14.23 -7.57 -15.75
CA GLY A 38 -14.09 -7.77 -17.19
C GLY A 38 -12.62 -7.82 -17.58
N GLY A 39 -12.25 -8.54 -18.65
CA GLY A 39 -10.84 -8.70 -19.06
C GLY A 39 -10.09 -7.37 -19.19
N LYS A 40 -10.74 -6.34 -19.74
CA LYS A 40 -10.22 -4.96 -19.83
C LYS A 40 -9.99 -4.32 -18.44
N PHE A 41 -10.86 -4.58 -17.46
CA PHE A 41 -10.71 -4.05 -16.10
C PHE A 41 -9.60 -4.76 -15.31
N ILE A 42 -9.43 -6.07 -15.52
CA ILE A 42 -8.32 -6.82 -14.94
C ILE A 42 -6.98 -6.27 -15.45
N GLN A 43 -6.89 -6.00 -16.75
CA GLN A 43 -5.72 -5.37 -17.35
C GLN A 43 -5.47 -3.97 -16.78
N LYS A 44 -6.51 -3.12 -16.70
CA LYS A 44 -6.40 -1.79 -16.07
C LYS A 44 -5.92 -1.84 -14.62
N LYS A 45 -6.38 -2.81 -13.81
CA LYS A 45 -5.89 -2.99 -12.43
C LYS A 45 -4.41 -3.33 -12.40
N ARG A 46 -3.96 -4.23 -13.28
CA ARG A 46 -2.54 -4.58 -13.42
C ARG A 46 -1.71 -3.37 -13.85
N GLU A 47 -2.19 -2.60 -14.83
CA GLU A 47 -1.55 -1.37 -15.29
C GLU A 47 -1.49 -0.31 -14.20
N ALA A 48 -2.56 -0.14 -13.42
CA ALA A 48 -2.58 0.76 -12.28
C ALA A 48 -1.51 0.38 -11.25
N TRP A 49 -1.44 -0.90 -10.85
CA TRP A 49 -0.38 -1.37 -9.95
C TRP A 49 1.02 -1.22 -10.53
N LYS A 50 1.19 -1.41 -11.85
CA LYS A 50 2.47 -1.18 -12.54
C LYS A 50 2.85 0.31 -12.57
N ALA A 51 1.89 1.20 -12.77
CA ALA A 51 2.12 2.65 -12.68
C ALA A 51 2.49 3.07 -11.26
N ILE A 52 1.81 2.49 -10.25
CA ILE A 52 2.15 2.68 -8.83
C ILE A 52 3.58 2.19 -8.58
N SER A 53 3.99 1.02 -9.08
CA SER A 53 5.36 0.52 -8.87
C SER A 53 6.42 1.39 -9.53
N ILE A 54 6.17 1.91 -10.72
CA ILE A 54 7.10 2.83 -11.39
C ILE A 54 7.25 4.13 -10.59
N LYS A 55 6.12 4.74 -10.19
CA LYS A 55 6.13 5.97 -9.37
C LYS A 55 6.80 5.74 -8.01
N TYR A 56 6.49 4.61 -7.39
CA TYR A 56 7.09 4.20 -6.13
C TYR A 56 8.59 4.01 -6.26
N ASN A 57 9.06 3.26 -7.26
CA ASN A 57 10.48 3.03 -7.52
C ASN A 57 11.24 4.31 -7.88
N SER A 58 10.56 5.28 -8.50
CA SER A 58 11.16 6.60 -8.79
C SER A 58 11.39 7.43 -7.52
N SER A 59 10.58 7.21 -6.48
CA SER A 59 10.69 7.90 -5.18
C SER A 59 11.41 7.05 -4.11
N CYS A 60 11.58 5.76 -4.35
CA CYS A 60 12.10 4.80 -3.37
C CYS A 60 13.60 4.65 -3.51
N THR A 61 14.33 5.02 -2.47
CA THR A 61 15.79 4.84 -2.38
C THR A 61 16.15 3.41 -1.94
N SER A 62 15.17 2.64 -1.45
CA SER A 62 15.36 1.28 -0.91
C SER A 62 15.51 0.20 -1.98
N GLY A 63 15.28 0.53 -3.26
CA GLY A 63 15.41 -0.38 -4.40
C GLY A 63 14.10 -0.69 -5.13
N PRO A 64 14.16 -1.36 -6.30
CA PRO A 64 13.00 -1.62 -7.13
C PRO A 64 12.06 -2.63 -6.48
N ARG A 65 10.78 -2.27 -6.38
CA ARG A 65 9.71 -3.14 -5.93
C ARG A 65 8.76 -3.48 -7.05
N ASP A 66 8.29 -4.72 -6.99
CA ASP A 66 7.30 -5.21 -7.93
C ASP A 66 5.88 -4.75 -7.54
N ALA A 67 5.03 -4.63 -8.55
CA ALA A 67 3.61 -4.32 -8.39
C ALA A 67 2.93 -5.29 -7.41
N ASP A 68 3.30 -6.57 -7.44
CA ASP A 68 2.71 -7.58 -6.54
C ASP A 68 3.17 -7.39 -5.07
N GLN A 69 4.42 -6.97 -4.87
CA GLN A 69 4.92 -6.64 -3.53
C GLN A 69 4.21 -5.43 -2.95
N LEU A 70 3.97 -4.38 -3.75
CA LEU A 70 3.24 -3.19 -3.32
C LEU A 70 1.78 -3.50 -3.03
N LYS A 71 1.15 -4.36 -3.83
CA LYS A 71 -0.20 -4.86 -3.55
C LYS A 71 -0.27 -5.61 -2.24
N THR A 72 0.67 -6.52 -2.00
CA THR A 72 0.78 -7.27 -0.73
C THR A 72 1.05 -6.34 0.45
N LEU A 73 1.91 -5.33 0.28
CA LEU A 73 2.18 -4.33 1.30
C LEU A 73 0.92 -3.52 1.64
N TYR A 74 0.18 -3.07 0.63
CA TYR A 74 -1.08 -2.36 0.80
C TYR A 74 -2.14 -3.21 1.51
N ASP A 75 -2.29 -4.47 1.14
CA ASP A 75 -3.24 -5.39 1.79
C ASP A 75 -2.89 -5.63 3.27
N ASN A 76 -1.60 -5.88 3.54
CA ASN A 76 -1.09 -5.98 4.91
C ASN A 76 -1.33 -4.69 5.72
N MET A 77 -1.16 -3.52 5.10
CA MET A 77 -1.46 -2.24 5.73
C MET A 77 -2.96 -2.11 6.03
N LYS A 78 -3.82 -2.42 5.07
CA LYS A 78 -5.28 -2.40 5.23
C LYS A 78 -5.74 -3.34 6.36
N GLN A 79 -5.16 -4.54 6.44
CA GLN A 79 -5.44 -5.50 7.50
C GLN A 79 -4.93 -5.02 8.86
N LYS A 80 -3.73 -4.42 8.92
CA LYS A 80 -3.19 -3.83 10.16
C LYS A 80 -4.04 -2.65 10.65
N SER A 81 -4.50 -1.78 9.76
CA SER A 81 -5.40 -0.67 10.11
C SER A 81 -6.73 -1.17 10.70
N ARG A 82 -7.25 -2.33 10.27
CA ARG A 82 -8.44 -2.93 10.89
C ARG A 82 -8.15 -3.52 12.27
N LYS A 83 -6.95 -4.07 12.50
CA LYS A 83 -6.55 -4.59 13.82
C LYS A 83 -6.28 -3.49 14.85
N ASP A 84 -5.71 -2.36 14.41
CA ASP A 84 -5.39 -1.23 15.29
C ASP A 84 -6.67 -0.57 15.85
N VAL A 85 -7.76 -0.56 15.06
CA VAL A 85 -9.08 -0.07 15.50
C VAL A 85 -9.77 -1.04 16.49
N GLY A 86 -9.34 -2.30 16.56
CA GLY A 86 -9.91 -3.32 17.45
C GLY A 86 -9.24 -3.46 18.82
N GLU A 87 -8.09 -2.82 19.05
CA GLU A 87 -7.38 -2.82 20.35
C GLU A 87 -7.56 -1.49 21.12
N SER A 88 -8.77 -0.94 21.10
CA SER A 88 -9.19 0.15 21.98
C SER A 88 -10.63 -0.11 22.46
N ASN A 89 -10.80 -1.15 23.28
CA ASN A 89 -11.95 -1.32 24.15
C ASN A 89 -11.48 -1.89 25.48
#